data_AF-A0A920N3L2-F1
#
_entry.id   AF-A0A920N3L2-F1
#
_cell.length_a   1.000
_cell.length_b   1.000
_cell.length_c   1.000
_cell.angle_alpha   90.00
_cell.angle_beta   90.00
_cell.angle_gamma   90.00
#
_symmetry.space_group_name_H-M   'P 1'
#
loop_
_entity.id
_entity.type
_entity.pdbx_description
1 polymer ?
#
loop_
_entity_poly.entity_id
_entity_poly.type
_entity_poly.pdbx_seq_one_letter_code
_entity_poly.pdbx_strand_id
1 'polypeptide(L)'
;MTKPTDIRILEATCEFEAIAFRTPLKFGGRVTENTTLINVEVTVENQQGDYGSGFGSMPIGNIWAWPSETVSPDDAESAMAEFAERAVALVDSFPEFGHPMDIMFGLSAEYHHLGRSVASQRGIEESIPELAQLVAASPVDAAVHDAFGRVNNISAFNALSADHMSNDLGTYLDDQFAGEYLDAYTLRDPKPSLPLYHLVGALDPLTDADIESRIDDGLPETLPEWIAADGLTHLKIKLNGDDLDWDVQRVLSIEKVAAEAQAARGCAEWWYSTDFNEKCENVEYVLAFPGQGPRRIRVGLGADPVHRATDQPRSRTQPRREDARGRGQTSRW
;
A
#
# COMPACT_ATOMS: atom_id res chain seq x y z
N MET A 1 12.76 8.52 -27.90
CA MET A 1 12.53 9.79 -28.65
C MET A 1 11.49 10.55 -27.87
N THR A 2 11.68 11.85 -27.63
CA THR A 2 10.69 12.65 -26.88
C THR A 2 9.33 12.64 -27.59
N LYS A 3 8.26 12.65 -26.81
CA LYS A 3 6.86 12.63 -27.26
C LYS A 3 6.18 13.97 -26.97
N PRO A 4 5.14 14.35 -27.73
CA PRO A 4 4.40 15.61 -27.50
C PRO A 4 3.77 15.73 -26.10
N THR A 5 3.57 14.61 -25.42
CA THR A 5 2.99 14.55 -24.08
C THR A 5 4.02 14.68 -22.97
N ASP A 6 5.32 14.56 -23.27
CA ASP A 6 6.39 14.67 -22.28
C ASP A 6 6.31 16.01 -21.56
N ILE A 7 6.64 15.97 -20.27
CA ILE A 7 6.56 17.11 -19.36
C ILE A 7 7.94 17.52 -18.88
N ARG A 8 8.09 18.81 -18.56
CA ARG A 8 9.20 19.36 -17.80
C ARG A 8 8.68 19.87 -16.46
N ILE A 9 9.40 19.58 -15.38
CA ILE A 9 9.10 20.09 -14.05
C ILE A 9 9.45 21.57 -13.99
N LEU A 10 8.53 22.39 -13.46
CA LEU A 10 8.72 23.82 -13.27
C LEU A 10 8.88 24.19 -11.80
N GLU A 11 8.14 23.49 -10.95
CA GLU A 11 8.16 23.66 -9.50
C GLU A 11 7.66 22.37 -8.85
N ALA A 12 8.31 21.94 -7.77
CA ALA A 12 7.80 20.91 -6.87
C ALA A 12 7.92 21.37 -5.41
N THR A 13 6.82 21.34 -4.67
CA THR A 13 6.74 21.76 -3.27
C THR A 13 6.35 20.60 -2.37
N CYS A 14 6.85 20.59 -1.13
CA CYS A 14 6.56 19.57 -0.13
C CYS A 14 6.06 20.23 1.15
N GLU A 15 4.93 19.77 1.66
CA GLU A 15 4.33 20.21 2.91
C GLU A 15 4.00 19.01 3.79
N PHE A 16 4.01 19.23 5.11
CA PHE A 16 3.71 18.20 6.10
C PHE A 16 2.46 18.58 6.89
N GLU A 17 1.54 17.64 7.01
CA GLU A 17 0.28 17.83 7.73
C GLU A 17 0.16 16.79 8.85
N ALA A 18 0.09 17.25 10.10
CA ALA A 18 -0.13 16.38 11.24
C ALA A 18 -1.62 16.04 11.36
N ILE A 19 -1.93 14.74 11.31
CA ILE A 19 -3.29 14.19 11.41
C ILE A 19 -3.41 13.40 12.71
N ALA A 20 -4.28 13.86 13.61
CA ALA A 20 -4.71 13.06 14.75
C ALA A 20 -5.74 12.02 14.31
N PHE A 21 -5.59 10.78 14.78
CA PHE A 21 -6.61 9.77 14.58
C PHE A 21 -7.78 9.98 15.53
N ARG A 22 -8.98 9.62 15.07
CA ARG A 22 -10.19 9.63 15.91
C ARG A 22 -10.04 8.69 17.11
N THR A 23 -9.45 7.53 16.89
CA THR A 23 -9.13 6.50 17.89
C THR A 23 -7.73 5.97 17.65
N PRO A 24 -7.00 5.52 18.70
CA PRO A 24 -5.72 4.88 18.52
C PRO A 24 -5.81 3.67 17.58
N LEU A 25 -4.88 3.59 16.63
CA LEU A 25 -4.77 2.49 15.67
C LEU A 25 -3.62 1.57 16.08
N LYS A 26 -3.87 0.25 16.17
CA LYS A 26 -2.80 -0.75 16.34
C LYS A 26 -2.34 -1.26 14.98
N PHE A 27 -1.14 -0.88 14.57
CA PHE A 27 -0.53 -1.26 13.30
C PHE A 27 0.93 -1.68 13.50
N GLY A 28 1.36 -2.78 12.87
CA GLY A 28 2.74 -3.28 13.02
C GLY A 28 3.13 -3.63 14.47
N GLY A 29 2.16 -3.98 15.32
CA GLY A 29 2.40 -4.29 16.74
C GLY A 29 2.52 -3.06 17.66
N ARG A 30 2.50 -1.84 17.11
CA ARG A 30 2.52 -0.59 17.87
C ARG A 30 1.15 0.10 17.83
N VAL A 31 0.83 0.85 18.88
CA VAL A 31 -0.34 1.72 18.92
C VAL A 31 0.10 3.11 18.50
N THR A 32 -0.63 3.72 17.58
CA THR A 32 -0.40 5.08 17.11
C THR A 32 -1.68 5.91 17.23
N GLU A 33 -1.55 7.18 17.60
CA GLU A 33 -2.66 8.10 17.80
C GLU A 33 -2.69 9.20 16.74
N ASN A 34 -1.67 9.27 15.89
CA ASN A 34 -1.53 10.28 14.86
C ASN A 34 -0.58 9.82 13.74
N THR A 35 -0.53 10.57 12.66
CA THR A 35 0.46 10.41 11.59
C THR A 35 0.73 11.75 10.94
N THR A 36 1.90 11.89 10.33
CA THR A 36 2.22 13.02 9.46
C THR A 36 1.99 12.61 8.02
N LEU A 37 1.17 13.38 7.28
CA LEU A 37 1.06 13.27 5.83
C LEU A 37 2.17 14.07 5.16
N ILE A 38 2.74 13.51 4.10
CA ILE A 38 3.62 14.17 3.17
C ILE A 38 2.78 14.56 1.96
N ASN A 39 2.60 15.86 1.73
CA ASN A 39 1.80 16.41 0.63
C ASN A 39 2.75 17.09 -0.37
N VAL A 40 2.64 16.72 -1.64
CA VAL A 40 3.51 17.25 -2.70
C VAL A 40 2.66 17.79 -3.84
N GLU A 41 2.94 19.01 -4.27
CA GLU A 41 2.37 19.62 -5.47
C GLU A 41 3.47 19.82 -6.50
N VAL A 42 3.19 19.47 -7.76
CA VAL A 42 4.13 19.59 -8.87
C VAL A 42 3.47 20.34 -10.01
N THR A 43 4.10 21.43 -10.47
CA THR A 43 3.70 22.17 -11.65
C THR A 43 4.61 21.84 -12.82
N VAL A 44 4.02 21.61 -13.99
CA VAL A 44 4.71 21.15 -15.20
C VAL A 44 4.27 21.94 -16.43
N GLU A 45 5.10 21.92 -17.46
CA GLU A 45 4.68 22.22 -18.83
C GLU A 45 4.88 21.01 -19.74
N ASN A 46 4.01 20.80 -20.71
CA ASN A 46 4.21 19.78 -21.75
C ASN A 46 4.96 20.36 -22.98
N GLN A 47 5.37 19.49 -23.91
CA GLN A 47 6.02 19.90 -25.17
C GLN A 47 5.13 20.78 -26.09
N GLN A 48 3.84 20.89 -25.81
CA GLN A 48 2.90 21.74 -26.54
C GLN A 48 2.81 23.16 -25.95
N GLY A 49 3.42 23.39 -24.79
CA GLY A 49 3.40 24.67 -24.08
C GLY A 49 2.20 24.85 -23.14
N ASP A 50 1.45 23.79 -22.88
CA ASP A 50 0.37 23.79 -21.89
C ASP A 50 0.94 23.55 -20.49
N TYR A 51 0.29 24.13 -19.48
CA TYR A 51 0.68 24.04 -18.08
C TYR A 51 -0.34 23.25 -17.27
N GLY A 52 0.12 22.50 -16.28
CA GLY A 52 -0.74 21.78 -15.35
C GLY A 52 -0.06 21.51 -14.02
N SER A 53 -0.88 21.27 -12.99
CA SER A 53 -0.41 20.94 -11.64
C SER A 53 -1.01 19.63 -11.17
N GLY A 54 -0.19 18.80 -10.54
CA GLY A 54 -0.56 17.51 -9.96
C GLY A 54 -0.27 17.47 -8.48
N PHE A 55 -0.95 16.56 -7.78
CA PHE A 55 -0.86 16.40 -6.34
C PHE A 55 -0.64 14.94 -5.95
N GLY A 56 0.22 14.71 -4.97
CA GLY A 56 0.46 13.41 -4.36
C GLY A 56 0.51 13.52 -2.85
N SER A 57 0.03 12.49 -2.16
CA SER A 57 0.01 12.43 -0.70
C SER A 57 0.23 11.01 -0.18
N MET A 58 0.98 10.88 0.90
CA MET A 58 1.20 9.61 1.59
C MET A 58 1.46 9.87 3.10
N PRO A 59 0.88 9.05 4.01
CA PRO A 59 1.34 9.02 5.39
C PRO A 59 2.81 8.61 5.47
N ILE A 60 3.60 9.26 6.34
CA ILE A 60 5.04 9.02 6.47
C ILE A 60 5.38 7.55 6.76
N GLY A 61 4.52 6.82 7.48
CA GLY A 61 4.57 5.36 7.55
C GLY A 61 5.81 4.75 8.23
N ASN A 62 6.60 5.55 8.95
CA ASN A 62 7.84 5.16 9.66
C ASN A 62 7.71 3.86 10.47
N ILE A 63 6.60 3.68 11.20
CA ILE A 63 6.37 2.50 12.05
C ILE A 63 6.42 1.18 11.27
N TRP A 64 5.96 1.18 10.02
CA TRP A 64 5.91 -0.02 9.18
C TRP A 64 7.05 -0.08 8.16
N ALA A 65 7.42 1.06 7.58
CA ALA A 65 8.46 1.12 6.56
C ALA A 65 9.88 1.01 7.16
N TRP A 66 10.04 1.37 8.45
CA TRP A 66 11.29 1.30 9.18
C TRP A 66 11.11 0.71 10.60
N PRO A 67 10.83 -0.60 10.72
CA PRO A 67 10.60 -1.26 12.02
C PRO A 67 11.92 -1.59 12.74
N SER A 68 12.79 -0.60 12.95
CA SER A 68 14.09 -0.78 13.61
C SER A 68 13.93 -1.04 15.12
N GLU A 69 14.86 -1.83 15.66
CA GLU A 69 15.04 -2.05 17.10
C GLU A 69 15.98 -1.00 17.73
N THR A 70 16.78 -0.30 16.91
CA THR A 70 17.84 0.61 17.36
C THR A 70 17.53 2.07 17.02
N VAL A 71 16.72 2.34 16.01
CA VAL A 71 16.25 3.69 15.64
C VAL A 71 14.89 3.94 16.28
N SER A 72 14.75 5.07 16.98
CA SER A 72 13.49 5.45 17.60
C SER A 72 12.43 5.79 16.54
N PRO A 73 11.12 5.64 16.83
CA PRO A 73 10.05 6.05 15.90
C PRO A 73 10.19 7.50 15.44
N ASP A 74 10.51 8.41 16.36
CA ASP A 74 10.60 9.85 16.11
C ASP A 74 11.81 10.20 15.23
N ASP A 75 12.95 9.52 15.45
CA ASP A 75 14.14 9.67 14.60
C ASP A 75 13.89 9.13 13.19
N ALA A 76 13.21 7.98 13.09
CA ALA A 76 12.83 7.40 11.82
C ALA A 76 11.85 8.31 11.06
N GLU A 77 10.84 8.86 11.74
CA GLU A 77 9.91 9.83 11.15
C GLU A 77 10.65 11.05 10.63
N SER A 78 11.47 11.68 11.48
CA SER A 78 12.20 12.89 11.11
C SER A 78 13.20 12.67 9.97
N ALA A 79 13.85 11.51 9.91
CA ALA A 79 14.75 11.14 8.83
C ALA A 79 14.00 10.87 7.51
N MET A 80 12.83 10.22 7.57
CA MET A 80 11.99 10.02 6.39
C MET A 80 11.39 11.33 5.85
N ALA A 81 11.02 12.27 6.73
CA ALA A 81 10.53 13.59 6.34
C ALA A 81 11.62 14.36 5.57
N GLU A 82 12.84 14.41 6.11
CA GLU A 82 13.97 15.05 5.42
C GLU A 82 14.33 14.34 4.10
N PHE A 83 14.23 13.01 4.05
CA PHE A 83 14.40 12.27 2.81
C PHE A 83 13.37 12.70 1.76
N ALA A 84 12.09 12.83 2.14
CA ALA A 84 11.03 13.27 1.25
C ALA A 84 11.28 14.67 0.68
N GLU A 85 11.66 15.64 1.53
CA GLU A 85 12.01 17.01 1.09
C GLU A 85 13.15 16.99 0.07
N ARG A 86 14.18 16.17 0.30
CA ARG A 86 15.32 16.06 -0.63
C ARG A 86 14.95 15.32 -1.91
N ALA A 87 14.06 14.33 -1.85
CA ALA A 87 13.54 13.66 -3.05
C ALA A 87 12.72 14.64 -3.90
N VAL A 88 11.92 15.50 -3.28
CA VAL A 88 11.19 16.59 -3.97
C VAL A 88 12.16 17.57 -4.60
N ALA A 89 13.23 17.98 -3.89
CA ALA A 89 14.24 18.88 -4.43
C ALA A 89 15.00 18.29 -5.64
N LEU A 90 15.21 16.97 -5.66
CA LEU A 90 15.78 16.29 -6.84
C LEU A 90 14.86 16.44 -8.05
N VAL A 91 13.55 16.21 -7.87
CA VAL A 91 12.53 16.35 -8.92
C VAL A 91 12.38 17.80 -9.38
N ASP A 92 12.32 18.76 -8.45
CA ASP A 92 12.25 20.20 -8.74
C ASP A 92 13.41 20.67 -9.63
N SER A 93 14.60 20.12 -9.39
CA SER A 93 15.81 20.46 -10.14
C SER A 93 15.95 19.76 -11.50
N PHE A 94 15.03 18.85 -11.85
CA PHE A 94 15.12 18.05 -13.07
C PHE A 94 14.72 18.89 -14.31
N PRO A 95 15.65 19.21 -15.24
CA PRO A 95 15.41 20.25 -16.24
C PRO A 95 14.86 19.73 -17.57
N GLU A 96 14.85 18.41 -17.78
CA GLU A 96 14.56 17.80 -19.08
C GLU A 96 13.07 17.50 -19.24
N PHE A 97 12.64 17.41 -20.50
CA PHE A 97 11.34 16.85 -20.83
C PHE A 97 11.40 15.33 -20.78
N GLY A 98 10.42 14.70 -20.14
CA GLY A 98 10.29 13.24 -20.13
C GLY A 98 8.90 12.76 -19.74
N HIS A 99 8.69 11.47 -19.92
CA HIS A 99 7.55 10.78 -19.33
C HIS A 99 7.81 10.58 -17.82
N PRO A 100 6.79 10.69 -16.94
CA PRO A 100 6.94 10.45 -15.50
C PRO A 100 7.75 9.22 -15.12
N MET A 101 7.49 8.07 -15.78
CA MET A 101 8.28 6.84 -15.58
C MET A 101 9.78 7.02 -15.81
N ASP A 102 10.19 7.74 -16.86
CA ASP A 102 11.61 7.94 -17.17
C ASP A 102 12.27 8.89 -16.16
N ILE A 103 11.56 9.97 -15.81
CA ILE A 103 12.01 10.96 -14.83
C ILE A 103 12.20 10.29 -13.47
N MET A 104 11.17 9.63 -12.95
CA MET A 104 11.19 9.04 -11.63
C MET A 104 12.14 7.83 -11.55
N PHE A 105 12.18 6.97 -12.58
CA PHE A 105 13.13 5.86 -12.62
C PHE A 105 14.58 6.36 -12.60
N GLY A 106 14.92 7.38 -13.40
CA GLY A 106 16.25 7.98 -13.42
C GLY A 106 16.64 8.57 -12.06
N LEU A 107 15.75 9.34 -11.44
CA LEU A 107 16.00 9.97 -10.13
C LEU A 107 16.07 8.94 -8.99
N SER A 108 15.36 7.81 -9.10
CA SER A 108 15.36 6.77 -8.07
C SER A 108 16.74 6.14 -7.83
N ALA A 109 17.64 6.20 -8.81
CA ALA A 109 19.03 5.75 -8.67
C ALA A 109 19.80 6.50 -7.56
N GLU A 110 19.40 7.72 -7.22
CA GLU A 110 20.03 8.53 -6.17
C GLU A 110 19.54 8.17 -4.76
N TYR A 111 18.41 7.46 -4.63
CA TYR A 111 17.74 7.25 -3.34
C TYR A 111 18.62 6.53 -2.33
N HIS A 112 19.35 5.48 -2.75
CA HIS A 112 20.23 4.75 -1.86
C HIS A 112 21.40 5.62 -1.34
N HIS A 113 21.93 6.53 -2.15
CA HIS A 113 22.94 7.48 -1.68
C HIS A 113 22.33 8.52 -0.74
N LEU A 114 21.17 9.06 -1.10
CA LEU A 114 20.42 10.02 -0.31
C LEU A 114 20.05 9.48 1.07
N GLY A 115 19.53 8.26 1.15
CA GLY A 115 19.13 7.61 2.40
C GLY A 115 20.30 7.43 3.37
N ARG A 116 21.48 7.05 2.86
CA ARG A 116 22.71 6.99 3.68
C ARG A 116 23.17 8.38 4.13
N SER A 117 23.09 9.37 3.25
CA SER A 117 23.49 10.74 3.54
C SER A 117 22.63 11.35 4.66
N VAL A 118 21.30 11.22 4.57
CA VAL A 118 20.36 11.71 5.59
C VAL A 118 20.59 11.01 6.93
N ALA A 119 20.67 9.68 6.95
CA ALA A 119 20.93 8.92 8.17
C ALA A 119 22.26 9.34 8.83
N SER A 120 23.33 9.42 8.06
CA SER A 120 24.66 9.79 8.57
C SER A 120 24.70 11.21 9.13
N GLN A 121 24.03 12.18 8.49
CA GLN A 121 23.98 13.56 8.96
C GLN A 121 23.19 13.71 10.27
N ARG A 122 22.28 12.77 10.54
CA ARG A 122 21.51 12.68 11.79
C ARG A 122 22.20 11.82 12.85
N GLY A 123 23.37 11.25 12.56
CA GLY A 123 24.07 10.35 13.49
C GLY A 123 23.39 8.99 13.65
N ILE A 124 22.54 8.58 12.71
CA ILE A 124 21.91 7.27 12.67
C ILE A 124 22.87 6.32 11.93
N GLU A 125 23.32 5.25 12.61
CA GLU A 125 24.22 4.26 12.01
C GLU A 125 23.53 3.42 10.92
N GLU A 126 22.25 3.11 11.14
CA GLU A 126 21.41 2.39 10.19
C GLU A 126 21.00 3.33 9.03
N SER A 127 21.26 2.92 7.79
CA SER A 127 20.71 3.64 6.62
C SER A 127 19.19 3.57 6.64
N ILE A 128 18.52 4.61 6.14
CA ILE A 128 17.07 4.55 5.87
C ILE A 128 16.80 3.30 5.01
N PRO A 129 15.92 2.38 5.41
CA PRO A 129 15.59 1.19 4.62
C PRO A 129 15.02 1.55 3.27
N GLU A 130 15.24 0.72 2.25
CA GLU A 130 14.76 0.95 0.88
C GLU A 130 13.24 1.18 0.84
N LEU A 131 12.45 0.39 1.58
CA LEU A 131 11.00 0.59 1.67
C LEU A 131 10.64 1.97 2.22
N ALA A 132 11.34 2.44 3.25
CA ALA A 132 11.13 3.77 3.82
C ALA A 132 11.51 4.89 2.84
N GLN A 133 12.59 4.70 2.07
CA GLN A 133 12.95 5.63 0.99
C GLN A 133 11.83 5.71 -0.07
N LEU A 134 11.33 4.57 -0.54
CA LEU A 134 10.27 4.50 -1.54
C LEU A 134 8.94 5.09 -1.03
N VAL A 135 8.57 4.83 0.23
CA VAL A 135 7.39 5.43 0.86
C VAL A 135 7.52 6.96 0.91
N ALA A 136 8.65 7.46 1.38
CA ALA A 136 8.90 8.89 1.50
C ALA A 136 8.97 9.61 0.14
N ALA A 137 9.42 8.94 -0.93
CA ALA A 137 9.44 9.47 -2.29
C ALA A 137 8.09 9.32 -3.04
N SER A 138 7.21 8.41 -2.62
CA SER A 138 5.97 8.12 -3.35
C SER A 138 5.02 9.31 -3.57
N PRO A 139 4.92 10.33 -2.67
CA PRO A 139 4.11 11.51 -2.94
C PRO A 139 4.57 12.31 -4.16
N VAL A 140 5.88 12.52 -4.33
CA VAL A 140 6.38 13.28 -5.48
C VAL A 140 6.23 12.48 -6.77
N ASP A 141 6.42 11.16 -6.73
CA ASP A 141 6.15 10.28 -7.87
C ASP A 141 4.67 10.38 -8.32
N ALA A 142 3.75 10.27 -7.36
CA ALA A 142 2.32 10.41 -7.61
C ALA A 142 1.96 11.81 -8.16
N ALA A 143 2.54 12.87 -7.62
CA ALA A 143 2.30 14.25 -8.06
C ALA A 143 2.77 14.48 -9.51
N VAL A 144 3.93 13.94 -9.89
CA VAL A 144 4.45 14.02 -11.28
C VAL A 144 3.54 13.28 -12.25
N HIS A 145 3.07 12.08 -11.89
CA HIS A 145 2.12 11.31 -12.71
C HIS A 145 0.75 12.00 -12.83
N ASP A 146 0.23 12.58 -11.74
CA ASP A 146 -1.02 13.33 -11.75
C ASP A 146 -0.90 14.60 -12.62
N ALA A 147 0.22 15.33 -12.51
CA ALA A 147 0.48 16.52 -13.32
C ALA A 147 0.54 16.19 -14.82
N PHE A 148 1.22 15.10 -15.19
CA PHE A 148 1.28 14.60 -16.56
C PHE A 148 -0.11 14.27 -17.12
N GLY A 149 -0.92 13.53 -16.35
CA GLY A 149 -2.27 13.17 -16.76
C GLY A 149 -3.14 14.41 -16.96
N ARG A 150 -3.09 15.36 -16.02
CA ARG A 150 -3.90 16.59 -16.07
C ARG A 150 -3.53 17.50 -17.22
N VAL A 151 -2.25 17.81 -17.42
CA VAL A 151 -1.82 18.74 -18.48
C VAL A 151 -2.13 18.20 -19.87
N ASN A 152 -2.08 16.87 -20.05
CA ASN A 152 -2.37 16.23 -21.32
C ASN A 152 -3.83 15.76 -21.47
N ASN A 153 -4.66 15.93 -20.43
CA ASN A 153 -6.04 15.42 -20.36
C ASN A 153 -6.13 13.90 -20.62
N ILE A 154 -5.27 13.12 -19.95
CA ILE A 154 -5.16 11.66 -20.06
C ILE A 154 -5.28 11.05 -18.65
N SER A 155 -5.98 9.92 -18.54
CA SER A 155 -5.97 9.13 -17.30
C SER A 155 -4.54 8.66 -16.98
N ALA A 156 -4.13 8.73 -15.71
CA ALA A 156 -2.82 8.26 -15.27
C ALA A 156 -2.52 6.80 -15.69
N PHE A 157 -3.55 5.94 -15.81
CA PHE A 157 -3.39 4.57 -16.29
C PHE A 157 -3.22 4.46 -17.82
N ASN A 158 -3.83 5.38 -18.58
CA ASN A 158 -3.71 5.45 -20.04
C ASN A 158 -2.40 6.10 -20.48
N ALA A 159 -1.82 6.94 -19.63
CA ALA A 159 -0.47 7.49 -19.80
C ALA A 159 0.62 6.41 -19.86
N LEU A 160 0.36 5.20 -19.35
CA LEU A 160 1.38 4.14 -19.25
C LEU A 160 1.45 3.23 -20.50
N SER A 161 1.07 3.76 -21.67
CA SER A 161 1.00 3.03 -22.94
C SER A 161 2.14 3.40 -23.89
N ALA A 162 2.30 2.63 -24.96
CA ALA A 162 3.26 2.91 -26.02
C ALA A 162 3.05 4.27 -26.72
N ASP A 163 1.86 4.84 -26.63
CA ASP A 163 1.54 6.16 -27.20
C ASP A 163 2.26 7.28 -26.43
N HIS A 164 2.53 7.07 -25.14
CA HIS A 164 3.05 8.09 -24.22
C HIS A 164 4.40 7.75 -23.60
N MET A 165 4.72 6.47 -23.40
CA MET A 165 6.01 6.02 -22.87
C MET A 165 7.03 5.84 -23.99
N SER A 166 8.21 6.43 -23.82
CA SER A 166 9.31 6.32 -24.78
C SER A 166 9.99 4.95 -24.77
N ASN A 167 10.01 4.30 -23.61
CA ASN A 167 10.64 3.02 -23.38
C ASN A 167 9.60 1.96 -23.01
N ASP A 168 9.88 0.71 -23.37
CA ASP A 168 9.08 -0.43 -22.95
C ASP A 168 9.48 -0.90 -21.54
N LEU A 169 8.73 -1.86 -21.00
CA LEU A 169 9.00 -2.42 -19.69
C LEU A 169 10.34 -3.15 -19.57
N GLY A 170 10.93 -3.60 -20.69
CA GLY A 170 12.26 -4.21 -20.68
C GLY A 170 13.36 -3.26 -20.23
N THR A 171 13.16 -1.95 -20.39
CA THR A 171 14.10 -0.92 -19.92
C THR A 171 14.12 -0.80 -18.39
N TYR A 172 12.98 -0.96 -17.74
CA TYR A 172 12.85 -0.76 -16.29
C TYR A 172 12.96 -2.07 -15.50
N LEU A 173 12.65 -3.20 -16.14
CA LEU A 173 12.66 -4.53 -15.55
C LEU A 173 13.76 -5.38 -16.20
N ASP A 174 13.40 -6.24 -17.17
CA ASP A 174 14.33 -7.11 -17.90
C ASP A 174 13.76 -7.53 -19.27
N ASP A 175 14.58 -8.23 -20.07
CA ASP A 175 14.26 -8.65 -21.45
C ASP A 175 12.97 -9.50 -21.58
N GLN A 176 12.43 -10.06 -20.50
CA GLN A 176 11.17 -10.81 -20.56
C GLN A 176 9.97 -9.91 -20.87
N PHE A 177 10.09 -8.60 -20.63
CA PHE A 177 9.05 -7.60 -20.85
C PHE A 177 9.30 -6.73 -22.09
N ALA A 178 10.21 -7.15 -22.97
CA ALA A 178 10.52 -6.42 -24.20
C ALA A 178 9.26 -6.26 -25.08
N GLY A 179 8.98 -5.01 -25.48
CA GLY A 179 7.79 -4.63 -26.25
C GLY A 179 6.49 -4.52 -25.44
N GLU A 180 6.52 -4.78 -24.13
CA GLU A 180 5.35 -4.63 -23.26
C GLU A 180 5.30 -3.25 -22.59
N TYR A 181 4.08 -2.80 -22.30
CA TYR A 181 3.80 -1.53 -21.63
C TYR A 181 2.82 -1.78 -20.47
N LEU A 182 2.87 -0.92 -19.44
CA LEU A 182 2.07 -1.07 -18.21
C LEU A 182 0.56 -0.99 -18.46
N ASP A 183 0.15 -0.36 -19.56
CA ASP A 183 -1.25 -0.30 -19.97
C ASP A 183 -1.86 -1.68 -20.30
N ALA A 184 -1.04 -2.67 -20.68
CA ALA A 184 -1.47 -4.05 -20.85
C ALA A 184 -1.98 -4.69 -19.54
N TYR A 185 -1.58 -4.14 -18.38
CA TYR A 185 -1.83 -4.66 -17.05
C TYR A 185 -2.81 -3.82 -16.22
N THR A 186 -3.31 -2.74 -16.80
CA THR A 186 -4.26 -1.82 -16.16
C THR A 186 -5.56 -1.74 -16.95
N LEU A 187 -6.69 -1.44 -16.29
CA LEU A 187 -7.97 -1.26 -16.97
C LEU A 187 -7.99 0.08 -17.69
N ARG A 188 -8.49 0.10 -18.94
CA ARG A 188 -8.63 1.35 -19.73
C ARG A 188 -9.77 2.23 -19.22
N ASP A 189 -10.84 1.59 -18.75
CA ASP A 189 -12.00 2.23 -18.17
C ASP A 189 -12.07 1.97 -16.66
N PRO A 190 -12.31 3.00 -15.84
CA PRO A 190 -12.45 2.82 -14.41
C PRO A 190 -13.66 1.93 -14.10
N LYS A 191 -13.53 1.09 -13.07
CA LYS A 191 -14.70 0.38 -12.53
C LYS A 191 -15.55 1.37 -11.76
N PRO A 192 -16.85 1.53 -12.10
CA PRO A 192 -17.72 2.49 -11.42
C PRO A 192 -18.03 2.08 -9.97
N SER A 193 -17.74 0.82 -9.61
CA SER A 193 -17.91 0.28 -8.27
C SER A 193 -16.84 -0.77 -7.98
N LEU A 194 -16.26 -0.73 -6.79
CA LEU A 194 -15.32 -1.73 -6.27
C LEU A 194 -15.71 -2.08 -4.83
N PRO A 195 -15.48 -3.31 -4.37
CA PRO A 195 -15.65 -3.67 -2.98
C PRO A 195 -14.61 -2.95 -2.12
N LEU A 196 -15.05 -2.32 -1.02
CA LEU A 196 -14.18 -1.74 0.00
C LEU A 196 -14.07 -2.71 1.17
N TYR A 197 -12.83 -3.10 1.49
CA TYR A 197 -12.56 -3.92 2.67
C TYR A 197 -12.41 -3.04 3.91
N HIS A 198 -13.33 -3.21 4.86
CA HIS A 198 -13.17 -2.64 6.18
C HIS A 198 -12.18 -3.49 6.98
N LEU A 199 -11.10 -2.87 7.43
CA LEU A 199 -10.11 -3.53 8.26
C LEU A 199 -10.66 -3.67 9.68
N VAL A 200 -10.69 -4.90 10.19
CA VAL A 200 -11.01 -5.20 11.59
C VAL A 200 -9.68 -5.48 12.30
N GLY A 201 -9.14 -4.43 12.93
CA GLY A 201 -7.92 -4.45 13.73
C GLY A 201 -8.04 -5.32 14.98
N ALA A 202 -6.91 -5.59 15.62
CA ALA A 202 -6.87 -6.41 16.83
C ALA A 202 -7.49 -5.73 18.07
N LEU A 203 -7.52 -4.39 18.09
CA LEU A 203 -8.11 -3.60 19.18
C LEU A 203 -9.50 -3.07 18.86
N ASP A 204 -9.99 -3.32 17.64
CA ASP A 204 -11.24 -2.72 17.18
C ASP A 204 -12.43 -3.36 17.92
N PRO A 205 -13.31 -2.55 18.52
CA PRO A 205 -14.47 -3.04 19.27
C PRO A 205 -15.40 -3.88 18.39
N LEU A 206 -15.72 -5.11 18.83
CA LEU A 206 -16.76 -5.90 18.18
C LEU A 206 -18.13 -5.60 18.78
N THR A 207 -18.17 -5.25 20.05
CA THR A 207 -19.40 -5.00 20.82
C THR A 207 -19.19 -3.85 21.81
N ASP A 208 -20.29 -3.37 22.40
CA ASP A 208 -20.25 -2.36 23.46
C ASP A 208 -19.39 -2.76 24.66
N ALA A 209 -19.24 -4.07 24.91
CA ALA A 209 -18.42 -4.57 26.01
C ALA A 209 -16.92 -4.36 25.79
N ASP A 210 -16.49 -4.12 24.53
CA ASP A 210 -15.11 -3.82 24.18
C ASP A 210 -14.80 -2.31 24.30
N ILE A 211 -15.80 -1.47 24.58
CA ILE A 211 -15.65 -0.02 24.71
C ILE A 211 -15.60 0.37 26.19
N GLU A 212 -14.45 0.87 26.65
CA GLU A 212 -14.31 1.39 28.02
C GLU A 212 -15.06 2.72 28.21
N SER A 213 -14.91 3.64 27.25
CA SER A 213 -15.60 4.92 27.20
C SER A 213 -15.92 5.25 25.76
N ARG A 214 -17.19 5.53 25.48
CA ARG A 214 -17.62 6.00 24.15
C ARG A 214 -17.10 7.39 23.88
N ILE A 215 -16.81 7.66 22.61
CA ILE A 215 -16.43 8.98 22.10
C ILE A 215 -17.68 9.86 21.92
N ASP A 216 -18.81 9.25 21.53
CA ASP A 216 -20.10 9.93 21.32
C ASP A 216 -20.04 11.13 20.34
N ASP A 217 -19.19 11.06 19.31
CA ASP A 217 -19.05 12.09 18.26
C ASP A 217 -20.00 11.90 17.06
N GLY A 218 -20.92 10.93 17.16
CA GLY A 218 -21.91 10.62 16.13
C GLY A 218 -21.44 9.66 15.04
N LEU A 219 -20.21 9.14 15.13
CA LEU A 219 -19.70 8.09 14.25
C LEU A 219 -19.77 6.71 14.93
N PRO A 220 -19.90 5.61 14.16
CA PRO A 220 -19.88 4.25 14.70
C PRO A 220 -18.62 3.94 15.51
N GLU A 221 -18.73 3.06 16.51
CA GLU A 221 -17.63 2.65 17.39
C GLU A 221 -17.46 1.13 17.44
N THR A 222 -18.51 0.36 17.16
CA THR A 222 -18.46 -1.11 17.07
C THR A 222 -18.61 -1.62 15.65
N LEU A 223 -18.11 -2.82 15.37
CA LEU A 223 -18.27 -3.45 14.05
C LEU A 223 -19.73 -3.53 13.56
N PRO A 224 -20.74 -3.92 14.38
CA PRO A 224 -22.14 -3.88 13.96
C PRO A 224 -22.64 -2.49 13.54
N GLU A 225 -22.23 -1.43 14.26
CA GLU A 225 -22.60 -0.06 13.91
C GLU A 225 -21.97 0.36 12.57
N TRP A 226 -20.69 0.01 12.33
CA TRP A 226 -20.03 0.25 11.05
C TRP A 226 -20.69 -0.51 9.90
N ILE A 227 -21.06 -1.78 10.12
CA ILE A 227 -21.79 -2.59 9.13
C ILE A 227 -23.12 -1.92 8.76
N ALA A 228 -23.83 -1.37 9.75
CA ALA A 228 -25.10 -0.69 9.55
C ALA A 228 -24.93 0.66 8.81
N ALA A 229 -23.94 1.46 9.20
CA ALA A 229 -23.70 2.79 8.66
C ALA A 229 -23.19 2.76 7.21
N ASP A 230 -22.14 1.99 6.94
CA ASP A 230 -21.42 2.03 5.65
C ASP A 230 -21.84 0.90 4.71
N GLY A 231 -22.74 0.05 5.17
CA GLY A 231 -23.23 -1.05 4.37
C GLY A 231 -22.19 -2.14 4.09
N LEU A 232 -21.20 -2.29 4.97
CA LEU A 232 -20.03 -3.14 4.78
C LEU A 232 -20.39 -4.57 4.39
N THR A 233 -19.67 -5.13 3.42
CA THR A 233 -19.81 -6.53 2.97
C THR A 233 -18.47 -7.25 2.86
N HIS A 234 -17.35 -6.53 2.94
CA HIS A 234 -16.02 -7.10 2.82
C HIS A 234 -15.22 -6.69 4.05
N LEU A 235 -14.78 -7.67 4.84
CA LEU A 235 -14.11 -7.47 6.12
C LEU A 235 -12.72 -8.11 6.08
N LYS A 236 -11.66 -7.33 6.36
CA LYS A 236 -10.29 -7.82 6.45
C LYS A 236 -9.91 -7.98 7.92
N ILE A 237 -9.73 -9.21 8.37
CA ILE A 237 -9.46 -9.54 9.78
C ILE A 237 -7.96 -9.56 10.02
N LYS A 238 -7.45 -8.71 10.92
CA LYS A 238 -6.08 -8.83 11.42
C LYS A 238 -5.96 -9.99 12.40
N LEU A 239 -4.98 -10.85 12.15
CA LEU A 239 -4.64 -12.02 12.93
C LEU A 239 -3.23 -11.88 13.54
N ASN A 240 -2.95 -12.65 14.59
CA ASN A 240 -1.69 -12.57 15.31
C ASN A 240 -0.61 -13.44 14.64
N GLY A 241 -0.98 -14.64 14.17
CA GLY A 241 -0.07 -15.52 13.42
C GLY A 241 0.88 -16.38 14.26
N ASP A 242 0.82 -16.27 15.58
CA ASP A 242 1.62 -17.02 16.55
C ASP A 242 0.77 -17.76 17.60
N ASP A 243 -0.55 -17.57 17.60
CA ASP A 243 -1.53 -18.25 18.46
C ASP A 243 -2.75 -18.68 17.64
N LEU A 244 -2.77 -19.96 17.28
CA LEU A 244 -3.76 -20.52 16.36
C LEU A 244 -5.16 -20.53 16.97
N ASP A 245 -5.27 -20.84 18.26
CA ASP A 245 -6.56 -20.88 18.95
C ASP A 245 -7.12 -19.45 19.04
N TRP A 246 -6.29 -18.47 19.38
CA TRP A 246 -6.68 -17.06 19.38
C TRP A 246 -7.14 -16.60 18.00
N ASP A 247 -6.40 -16.92 16.93
CA ASP A 247 -6.74 -16.52 15.56
C ASP A 247 -8.08 -17.12 15.12
N VAL A 248 -8.34 -18.40 15.43
CA VAL A 248 -9.62 -19.05 15.13
C VAL A 248 -10.76 -18.41 15.93
N GLN A 249 -10.57 -18.17 17.24
CA GLN A 249 -11.59 -17.53 18.06
C GLN A 249 -11.89 -16.09 17.63
N ARG A 250 -10.87 -15.34 17.17
CA ARG A 250 -11.03 -13.98 16.65
C ARG A 250 -11.98 -13.97 15.45
N VAL A 251 -11.74 -14.87 14.49
CA VAL A 251 -12.59 -15.02 13.31
C VAL A 251 -14.02 -15.42 13.69
N LEU A 252 -14.20 -16.38 14.60
CA LEU A 252 -15.52 -16.80 15.07
C LEU A 252 -16.30 -15.67 15.75
N SER A 253 -15.62 -14.87 16.56
CA SER A 253 -16.23 -13.73 17.26
C SER A 253 -16.69 -12.66 16.27
N ILE A 254 -15.88 -12.37 15.25
CA ILE A 254 -16.23 -11.42 14.18
C ILE A 254 -17.42 -11.92 13.35
N GLU A 255 -17.42 -13.19 12.94
CA GLU A 255 -18.55 -13.78 12.19
C GLU A 255 -19.85 -13.71 13.00
N LYS A 256 -19.80 -13.98 14.30
CA LYS A 256 -20.98 -13.92 15.16
C LYS A 256 -21.64 -12.54 15.11
N VAL A 257 -20.88 -11.48 15.34
CA VAL A 257 -21.42 -10.10 15.37
C VAL A 257 -21.79 -9.61 13.97
N ALA A 258 -21.00 -9.98 12.95
CA ALA A 258 -21.28 -9.59 11.58
C ALA A 258 -22.54 -10.27 11.05
N ALA A 259 -22.74 -11.57 11.30
CA ALA A 259 -23.92 -12.29 10.85
C ALA A 259 -25.22 -11.70 11.41
N GLU A 260 -25.22 -11.32 12.69
CA GLU A 260 -26.35 -10.64 13.34
C GLU A 260 -26.63 -9.28 12.69
N ALA A 261 -25.58 -8.46 12.49
CA ALA A 261 -25.69 -7.14 11.85
C ALA A 261 -26.15 -7.22 10.39
N GLN A 262 -25.62 -8.18 9.62
CA GLN A 262 -26.01 -8.40 8.23
C GLN A 262 -27.44 -8.90 8.10
N ALA A 263 -27.87 -9.79 8.98
CA ALA A 263 -29.26 -10.25 9.04
C ALA A 263 -30.23 -9.08 9.30
N ALA A 264 -29.87 -8.16 10.20
CA ALA A 264 -30.67 -6.96 10.46
C ALA A 264 -30.80 -6.03 9.24
N ARG A 265 -29.79 -6.02 8.36
CA ARG A 265 -29.81 -5.30 7.08
C ARG A 265 -30.51 -6.06 5.95
N GLY A 266 -30.89 -7.32 6.16
CA GLY A 266 -31.37 -8.19 5.09
C GLY A 266 -30.29 -8.56 4.08
N CYS A 267 -29.00 -8.47 4.45
CA CYS A 267 -27.87 -8.84 3.61
C CYS A 267 -27.58 -10.34 3.76
N ALA A 268 -27.62 -11.07 2.65
CA ALA A 268 -27.43 -12.52 2.63
C ALA A 268 -25.99 -12.97 2.37
N GLU A 269 -25.14 -12.07 1.86
CA GLU A 269 -23.78 -12.40 1.42
C GLU A 269 -22.76 -11.33 1.84
N TRP A 270 -21.67 -11.79 2.44
CA TRP A 270 -20.51 -10.98 2.81
C TRP A 270 -19.24 -11.85 2.77
N TRP A 271 -18.08 -11.20 2.78
CA TRP A 271 -16.78 -11.84 2.55
C TRP A 271 -15.76 -11.44 3.61
N TYR A 272 -14.85 -12.38 3.87
CA TYR A 272 -13.72 -12.19 4.77
C TYR A 272 -12.40 -12.39 4.02
N SER A 273 -11.43 -11.55 4.36
CA SER A 273 -10.00 -11.82 4.14
C SER A 273 -9.30 -11.81 5.50
N THR A 274 -8.14 -12.47 5.59
CA THR A 274 -7.36 -12.57 6.83
C THR A 274 -5.94 -12.10 6.59
N ASP A 275 -5.32 -11.46 7.57
CA ASP A 275 -3.98 -10.89 7.41
C ASP A 275 -3.16 -11.11 8.68
N PHE A 276 -2.09 -11.91 8.54
CA PHE A 276 -1.18 -12.28 9.63
C PHE A 276 0.02 -11.35 9.75
N ASN A 277 0.15 -10.35 8.87
CA ASN A 277 1.18 -9.33 8.92
C ASN A 277 2.62 -9.90 9.03
N GLU A 278 2.88 -10.96 8.27
CA GLU A 278 4.14 -11.69 8.13
C GLU A 278 4.57 -12.53 9.34
N LYS A 279 3.69 -12.71 10.33
CA LYS A 279 4.05 -13.30 11.62
C LYS A 279 3.98 -14.82 11.72
N CYS A 280 3.39 -15.53 10.74
CA CYS A 280 3.34 -16.99 10.84
C CYS A 280 4.75 -17.57 10.80
N GLU A 281 5.07 -18.36 11.83
CA GLU A 281 6.39 -18.99 11.98
C GLU A 281 6.74 -19.86 10.77
N ASN A 282 5.76 -20.60 10.23
CA ASN A 282 5.99 -21.61 9.20
C ASN A 282 4.74 -21.83 8.30
N VAL A 283 4.90 -22.66 7.27
CA VAL A 283 3.80 -22.97 6.32
C VAL A 283 2.72 -23.81 7.01
N GLU A 284 3.13 -24.67 7.93
CA GLU A 284 2.25 -25.59 8.64
C GLU A 284 1.20 -24.82 9.45
N TYR A 285 1.56 -23.70 10.08
CA TYR A 285 0.61 -22.79 10.73
C TYR A 285 -0.46 -22.30 9.75
N VAL A 286 -0.02 -21.80 8.59
CA VAL A 286 -0.89 -21.25 7.53
C VAL A 286 -1.85 -22.32 7.00
N LEU A 287 -1.40 -23.57 6.89
CA LEU A 287 -2.22 -24.69 6.43
C LEU A 287 -3.17 -25.22 7.52
N ALA A 288 -2.77 -25.16 8.79
CA ALA A 288 -3.60 -25.60 9.90
C ALA A 288 -4.82 -24.68 10.12
N PHE A 289 -4.65 -23.38 9.90
CA PHE A 289 -5.67 -22.36 10.16
C PHE A 289 -7.00 -22.58 9.41
N PRO A 290 -7.03 -22.75 8.07
CA PRO A 290 -8.28 -23.04 7.36
C PRO A 290 -8.93 -24.37 7.78
N GLY A 291 -8.15 -25.33 8.27
CA GLY A 291 -8.62 -26.64 8.70
C GLY A 291 -9.39 -26.65 10.03
N GLN A 292 -9.24 -25.60 10.84
CA GLN A 292 -9.86 -25.48 12.16
C GLN A 292 -11.00 -24.44 12.22
N GLY A 293 -11.15 -23.62 11.17
CA GLY A 293 -12.23 -22.65 11.04
C GLY A 293 -13.58 -23.25 10.59
N PRO A 294 -14.70 -22.54 10.79
CA PRO A 294 -16.01 -23.00 10.36
C PRO A 294 -16.09 -23.07 8.83
N ARG A 295 -16.75 -24.11 8.28
CA ARG A 295 -16.86 -24.35 6.82
C ARG A 295 -17.44 -23.20 5.98
N ARG A 296 -18.11 -22.23 6.62
CA ARG A 296 -18.64 -21.00 5.99
C ARG A 296 -17.56 -19.92 5.79
N ILE A 297 -16.52 -19.93 6.61
CA ILE A 297 -15.37 -19.04 6.49
C ILE A 297 -14.29 -19.79 5.73
N ARG A 298 -14.42 -19.81 4.39
CA ARG A 298 -13.37 -20.35 3.53
C ARG A 298 -12.29 -19.29 3.40
N VAL A 299 -11.30 -19.34 4.29
CA VAL A 299 -10.07 -18.58 4.17
C VAL A 299 -9.32 -19.12 2.94
N GLY A 300 -9.30 -18.33 1.86
CA GLY A 300 -8.62 -18.69 0.63
C GLY A 300 -7.12 -18.49 0.76
N LEU A 301 -6.34 -19.56 0.68
CA LEU A 301 -4.90 -19.49 0.47
C LEU A 301 -4.65 -19.22 -1.02
N GLY A 302 -4.72 -17.95 -1.44
CA GLY A 302 -4.48 -17.51 -2.81
C GLY A 302 -5.70 -16.89 -3.49
N ALA A 303 -5.43 -16.12 -4.55
CA ALA A 303 -6.36 -15.32 -5.32
C ALA A 303 -7.41 -16.19 -6.04
N ASP A 304 -8.44 -16.61 -5.31
CA ASP A 304 -9.73 -16.95 -5.90
C ASP A 304 -10.30 -15.63 -6.51
N PRO A 305 -10.76 -15.60 -7.78
CA PRO A 305 -11.27 -14.37 -8.42
C PRO A 305 -12.44 -13.74 -7.64
N VAL A 306 -13.02 -14.51 -6.72
CA VAL A 306 -14.07 -14.11 -5.78
C VAL A 306 -13.47 -13.93 -4.37
N HIS A 307 -12.46 -13.05 -4.25
CA HIS A 307 -12.29 -12.16 -3.10
C HIS A 307 -12.18 -12.84 -1.71
N ARG A 308 -11.39 -13.93 -1.66
CA ARG A 308 -10.99 -14.64 -0.43
C ARG A 308 -9.47 -14.78 -0.44
N ALA A 309 -8.80 -14.13 0.49
CA ALA A 309 -7.33 -14.12 0.52
C ALA A 309 -6.79 -14.13 1.95
N THR A 310 -5.72 -14.89 2.15
CA THR A 310 -4.78 -14.71 3.23
C THR A 310 -3.68 -13.76 2.76
N ASP A 311 -3.59 -12.60 3.40
CA ASP A 311 -2.60 -11.57 3.10
C ASP A 311 -1.38 -11.74 4.01
N GLN A 312 -0.20 -11.57 3.42
CA GLN A 312 1.11 -11.58 4.08
C GLN A 312 1.24 -12.64 5.21
N PRO A 313 1.09 -13.95 4.92
CA PRO A 313 1.23 -14.95 5.96
C PRO A 313 2.65 -15.02 6.54
N ARG A 314 3.67 -14.72 5.73
CA ARG A 314 5.09 -14.83 6.09
C ARG A 314 5.91 -13.68 5.51
N SER A 315 7.15 -13.56 5.99
CA SER A 315 8.10 -12.52 5.60
C SER A 315 8.18 -12.26 4.09
N ARG A 316 8.16 -10.99 3.69
CA ARG A 316 8.36 -10.54 2.29
C ARG A 316 9.72 -10.87 1.70
N THR A 317 10.73 -11.10 2.54
CA THR A 317 12.12 -11.36 2.12
C THR A 317 12.47 -12.86 2.13
N GLN A 318 11.51 -13.74 2.44
CA GLN A 318 11.77 -15.16 2.50
C GLN A 318 12.14 -15.70 1.10
N PRO A 319 13.26 -16.41 0.94
CA PRO A 319 13.62 -16.98 -0.35
C PRO A 319 12.51 -17.91 -0.83
N ARG A 320 12.04 -17.73 -2.07
CA ARG A 320 11.25 -18.77 -2.72
C ARG A 320 12.12 -20.02 -2.73
N ARG A 321 11.63 -21.15 -2.21
CA ARG A 321 12.31 -22.43 -2.43
C ARG A 321 12.39 -22.61 -3.94
N GLU A 322 13.59 -22.48 -4.52
CA GLU A 322 13.86 -23.06 -5.81
C GLU A 322 13.58 -24.55 -5.66
N ASP A 323 12.47 -25.00 -6.24
CA ASP A 323 12.13 -26.41 -6.25
C ASP A 323 13.19 -27.09 -7.12
N ALA A 324 14.23 -27.61 -6.45
CA ALA A 324 15.26 -28.44 -7.03
C ALA A 324 14.63 -29.76 -7.51
N ARG A 325 13.92 -29.71 -8.63
CA ARG A 325 13.59 -30.89 -9.44
C ARG A 325 14.29 -30.78 -10.77
N GLY A 326 15.57 -31.18 -10.74
CA GLY A 326 16.27 -31.59 -11.93
C GLY A 326 15.56 -32.78 -12.59
N ARG A 327 15.33 -32.62 -13.89
CA ARG A 327 15.33 -33.65 -14.96
C ARG A 327 14.57 -34.96 -14.73
N GLY A 328 13.55 -35.14 -15.58
CA GLY A 328 13.38 -36.38 -16.34
C GLY A 328 12.15 -37.20 -15.99
N GLN A 329 11.08 -37.07 -16.78
CA GLN A 329 10.63 -38.12 -17.69
C GLN A 329 9.39 -37.67 -18.45
N THR A 330 9.49 -37.76 -19.76
CA THR A 330 8.37 -37.81 -20.70
C THR A 330 7.50 -39.02 -20.42
N SER A 331 6.20 -38.83 -20.21
CA SER A 331 5.19 -39.76 -20.71
C SER A 331 3.78 -39.18 -20.62
N ARG A 332 3.14 -39.13 -21.80
CA ARG A 332 1.70 -39.16 -22.13
C ARG A 332 0.84 -39.65 -20.95
N TRP A 333 -0.25 -38.99 -20.58
CA TRP A 333 -1.51 -38.80 -21.30
C TRP A 333 -2.22 -37.53 -20.84
#